data_AF-A0A918LH94-F1
#
_entry.id   AF-A0A918LH94-F1
#
_cell.length_a   1.000
_cell.length_b   1.000
_cell.length_c   1.000
_cell.angle_alpha   90.00
_cell.angle_beta   90.00
_cell.angle_gamma   90.00
#
_symmetry.space_group_name_H-M   'P 1'
#
loop_
_entity.id
_entity.type
_entity.pdbx_description
1 polymer ?
#
loop_
_entity_poly.entity_id
_entity_poly.type
_entity_poly.pdbx_seq_one_letter_code
_entity_poly.pdbx_strand_id
1 'polypeptide(L)'
;MKVLGQGTSVVRLLVIDSFDAWLAQVHDDEDEYAYRAVYYAYMGAHSGRRIAGEACGEVLPGGGYRLTAGRDRELVLGNESARKAFVAHLVARYCGDRYPDMAAWEAARHRGLVEDRW
;
A
#
# COMPACT_ATOMS: atom_id res chain seq x y z
N MET A 1 -4.94 -38.06 31.29
CA MET A 1 -5.46 -36.81 30.68
C MET A 1 -4.63 -35.66 31.26
N LYS A 2 -3.98 -34.74 30.54
CA LYS A 2 -3.99 -34.31 29.14
C LYS A 2 -2.62 -33.61 28.92
N VAL A 3 -1.92 -33.89 27.83
CA VAL A 3 -0.62 -33.27 27.49
C VAL A 3 -0.86 -32.16 26.46
N LEU A 4 -0.34 -30.97 26.80
CA LEU A 4 0.20 -29.85 26.00
C LEU A 4 -0.51 -29.35 24.72
N GLY A 5 -0.66 -28.02 24.67
CA GLY A 5 -0.06 -27.24 23.57
C GLY A 5 -0.99 -26.33 22.80
N GLN A 6 -0.38 -25.23 22.32
CA GLN A 6 -0.85 -24.25 21.32
C GLN A 6 -1.56 -23.04 21.95
N GLY A 7 -1.00 -21.83 22.03
CA GLY A 7 0.00 -21.21 21.15
C GLY A 7 -0.70 -20.68 19.90
N THR A 8 -1.34 -19.51 20.01
CA THR A 8 -1.66 -18.71 18.83
C THR A 8 -1.69 -17.24 19.26
N SER A 9 -0.62 -16.53 18.89
CA SER A 9 -0.60 -15.07 18.86
C SER A 9 -1.88 -14.55 18.24
N VAL A 10 -2.48 -13.54 18.87
CA VAL A 10 -3.61 -12.79 18.30
C VAL A 10 -3.07 -12.03 17.09
N VAL A 11 -3.11 -12.65 15.91
CA VAL A 11 -2.89 -11.94 14.65
C VAL A 11 -4.11 -11.06 14.45
N ARG A 12 -4.01 -9.78 14.79
CA ARG A 12 -5.00 -8.78 14.39
C ARG A 12 -4.86 -8.60 12.88
N LEU A 13 -5.62 -9.35 12.09
CA LEU A 13 -5.91 -8.98 10.71
C LEU A 13 -6.86 -7.77 10.76
N LEU A 14 -6.30 -6.56 10.79
CA LEU A 14 -7.07 -5.35 10.53
C LEU A 14 -7.31 -5.30 9.03
N VAL A 15 -8.41 -5.89 8.57
CA VAL A 15 -8.91 -5.68 7.21
C VAL A 15 -9.46 -4.26 7.15
N ILE A 16 -8.86 -3.42 6.31
CA ILE A 16 -9.31 -2.03 6.15
C ILE A 16 -10.22 -1.94 4.93
N ASP A 17 -11.45 -1.49 5.15
CA ASP A 17 -12.51 -1.46 4.13
C ASP A 17 -12.47 -0.22 3.21
N SER A 18 -11.55 0.73 3.43
CA SER A 18 -11.44 1.94 2.61
C SER A 18 -10.00 2.32 2.26
N PHE A 19 -9.83 2.87 1.06
CA PHE A 19 -8.52 3.30 0.55
C PHE A 19 -7.91 4.41 1.43
N ASP A 20 -8.72 5.37 1.87
CA ASP A 20 -8.23 6.50 2.67
C ASP A 20 -7.83 6.07 4.09
N ALA A 21 -8.52 5.11 4.70
CA ALA A 21 -8.11 4.59 6.01
C ALA A 21 -6.78 3.83 5.92
N TRP A 22 -6.57 3.04 4.86
CA TRP A 22 -5.29 2.36 4.64
C TRP A 22 -4.17 3.38 4.37
N LEU A 23 -4.42 4.39 3.55
CA LEU A 23 -3.45 5.45 3.28
C LEU A 23 -3.12 6.26 4.54
N ALA A 24 -4.11 6.54 5.39
CA ALA A 24 -3.87 7.24 6.65
C ALA A 24 -2.90 6.47 7.54
N GLN A 25 -3.04 5.14 7.66
CA GLN A 25 -2.09 4.32 8.41
C GLN A 25 -0.70 4.29 7.77
N VAL A 26 -0.61 4.24 6.44
CA VAL A 26 0.68 4.32 5.74
C VAL A 26 1.38 5.65 6.01
N HIS A 27 0.64 6.77 6.04
CA HIS A 27 1.19 8.08 6.35
C HIS A 27 1.56 8.24 7.83
N ASP A 28 0.78 7.69 8.75
CA ASP A 28 1.04 7.78 10.19
C ASP A 28 2.32 7.05 10.59
N ASP A 29 2.58 5.87 10.01
CA ASP A 29 3.72 5.03 10.39
C ASP A 29 5.02 5.38 9.66
N GLU A 30 4.95 5.79 8.38
CA GLU A 30 6.13 6.04 7.56
C GLU A 30 6.48 7.53 7.46
N ASP A 31 5.62 8.41 7.99
CA ASP A 31 5.79 9.87 8.03
C ASP A 31 6.33 10.44 6.70
N GLU A 32 7.51 11.05 6.71
CA GLU A 32 8.14 11.65 5.54
C GLU A 32 8.51 10.63 4.43
N TYR A 33 8.60 9.32 4.75
CA TYR A 33 8.91 8.23 3.83
C TYR A 33 7.69 7.53 3.24
N ALA A 34 6.47 7.88 3.69
CA ALA A 34 5.23 7.26 3.22
C ALA A 34 5.07 7.29 1.69
N TYR A 35 5.68 8.27 1.02
CA TYR A 35 5.67 8.38 -0.44
C TYR A 35 6.19 7.12 -1.14
N ARG A 36 7.18 6.42 -0.56
CA ARG A 36 7.75 5.20 -1.14
C ARG A 36 6.76 4.05 -1.07
N ALA A 37 6.16 3.82 0.09
CA ALA A 37 5.14 2.78 0.27
C ALA A 37 3.92 3.01 -0.64
N VAL A 38 3.46 4.26 -0.75
CA VAL A 38 2.37 4.64 -1.66
C VAL A 38 2.73 4.38 -3.13
N TYR A 39 3.95 4.73 -3.56
CA TYR A 39 4.37 4.48 -4.94
C TYR A 39 4.51 2.99 -5.26
N TYR A 40 5.05 2.18 -4.34
CA TYR A 40 5.10 0.74 -4.50
C TYR A 40 3.69 0.14 -4.57
N ALA A 41 2.77 0.57 -3.71
CA ALA A 41 1.38 0.12 -3.76
C ALA A 41 0.70 0.45 -5.11
N TYR A 42 0.99 1.63 -5.67
CA TYR A 42 0.58 1.99 -7.03
C TYR A 42 1.16 1.01 -8.07
N MET A 43 2.46 0.75 -8.07
CA MET A 43 3.09 -0.16 -9.04
C MET A 43 2.48 -1.57 -9.00
N GLY A 44 2.22 -2.07 -7.78
CA GLY A 44 1.60 -3.38 -7.57
C GLY A 44 0.18 -3.43 -8.11
N ALA A 45 -0.66 -2.51 -7.70
CA ALA A 45 -2.05 -2.44 -8.14
C ALA A 45 -2.18 -2.14 -9.65
N HIS A 46 -1.33 -1.26 -10.20
CA HIS A 46 -1.35 -0.91 -11.61
C HIS A 46 -0.96 -2.10 -12.50
N SER A 47 0.12 -2.79 -12.17
CA SER A 47 0.57 -3.96 -12.93
C SER A 47 -0.30 -5.20 -12.71
N GLY A 48 -0.97 -5.30 -11.56
CA GLY A 48 -1.65 -6.51 -11.11
C GLY A 48 -0.69 -7.68 -10.89
N ARG A 49 0.61 -7.42 -10.75
CA ARG A 49 1.66 -8.43 -10.57
C ARG A 49 2.14 -8.45 -9.13
N ARG A 50 2.79 -9.56 -8.76
CA ARG A 50 3.50 -9.63 -7.50
C ARG A 50 4.61 -8.59 -7.47
N ILE A 51 4.70 -7.83 -6.39
CA ILE A 51 5.79 -6.88 -6.13
C ILE A 51 6.32 -7.05 -4.71
N ALA A 52 7.57 -6.64 -4.49
CA ALA A 52 8.21 -6.60 -3.18
C ALA A 52 9.00 -5.28 -3.05
N GLY A 53 9.06 -4.74 -1.83
CA GLY A 53 9.70 -3.46 -1.51
C GLY A 53 9.00 -2.80 -0.33
N GLU A 54 8.85 -1.47 -0.38
CA GLU A 54 8.17 -0.69 0.67
C GLU A 54 6.67 -0.98 0.77
N ALA A 55 6.09 -1.51 -0.30
CA ALA A 55 4.86 -2.26 -0.26
C ALA A 55 5.02 -3.59 -1.01
N CYS A 56 4.40 -4.62 -0.48
CA CYS A 56 4.29 -5.94 -1.08
C CYS A 56 2.91 -6.10 -1.69
N GLY A 57 2.86 -6.81 -2.81
CA GLY A 57 1.62 -7.06 -3.53
C GLY A 57 1.52 -8.51 -3.96
N GLU A 58 0.36 -9.12 -3.79
CA GLU A 58 0.11 -10.54 -4.09
C GLU A 58 -1.24 -10.71 -4.81
N VAL A 59 -1.27 -11.58 -5.83
CA VAL A 59 -2.53 -11.97 -6.47
C VAL A 59 -3.18 -13.08 -5.65
N LEU A 60 -4.44 -12.87 -5.26
CA LEU A 60 -5.19 -13.81 -4.45
C LEU A 60 -5.91 -14.86 -5.32
N PRO A 61 -6.17 -16.07 -4.78
CA PRO A 61 -7.09 -17.02 -5.40
C PRO A 61 -8.45 -16.35 -5.67
N GLY A 62 -8.95 -16.43 -6.90
CA GLY A 62 -10.18 -15.74 -7.32
C GLY A 62 -9.96 -14.38 -8.00
N GLY A 63 -8.71 -13.98 -8.26
CA GLY A 63 -8.39 -12.79 -9.08
C GLY A 63 -8.41 -11.46 -8.32
N GLY A 64 -8.52 -11.50 -6.99
CA GLY A 64 -8.27 -10.37 -6.11
C GLY A 64 -6.78 -10.04 -5.99
N TYR A 65 -6.47 -8.96 -5.28
CA TYR A 65 -5.11 -8.48 -5.06
C TYR A 65 -4.95 -7.99 -3.62
N ARG A 66 -3.92 -8.47 -2.93
CA ARG A 66 -3.57 -8.04 -1.57
C ARG A 66 -2.39 -7.10 -1.63
N LEU A 67 -2.50 -5.97 -0.94
CA LEU A 67 -1.41 -5.05 -0.67
C LEU A 67 -1.04 -5.12 0.80
N THR A 68 0.25 -5.09 1.09
CA THR A 68 0.78 -5.03 2.45
C THR A 68 1.86 -3.94 2.51
N ALA A 69 1.74 -3.01 3.44
CA ALA A 69 2.80 -2.05 3.76
C ALA A 69 3.22 -2.26 5.23
N GLY A 70 4.52 -2.37 5.50
CA GLY A 70 5.00 -2.73 6.84
C GLY A 70 4.47 -4.10 7.31
N ARG A 71 4.28 -4.28 8.62
CA ARG A 71 3.93 -5.58 9.21
C ARG A 71 2.43 -5.85 9.28
N ASP A 72 1.60 -4.83 9.49
CA ASP A 72 0.21 -5.02 9.93
C ASP A 72 -0.84 -4.28 9.09
N ARG A 73 -0.44 -3.67 7.95
CA ARG A 73 -1.35 -2.85 7.12
C ARG A 73 -1.70 -3.55 5.82
N GLU A 74 -2.78 -4.31 5.85
CA GLU A 74 -3.30 -5.05 4.71
C GLU A 74 -4.47 -4.31 4.04
N LEU A 75 -4.45 -4.22 2.71
CA LEU A 75 -5.58 -3.82 1.89
C LEU A 75 -5.91 -4.93 0.89
N VAL A 76 -7.14 -5.43 0.95
CA VAL A 76 -7.62 -6.47 0.02
C VAL A 76 -8.51 -5.83 -1.05
N LEU A 77 -8.05 -5.91 -2.29
CA LEU A 77 -8.76 -5.48 -3.48
C LEU A 77 -9.45 -6.70 -4.10
N GLY A 78 -10.75 -6.84 -3.86
CA GLY A 78 -11.46 -8.10 -4.12
C GLY A 78 -11.51 -8.55 -5.59
N ASN A 79 -11.24 -7.66 -6.55
CA ASN A 79 -11.23 -7.96 -7.99
C ASN A 79 -10.46 -6.90 -8.79
N GLU A 80 -10.38 -7.09 -10.11
CA GLU A 80 -9.74 -6.14 -11.03
C GLU A 80 -10.37 -4.74 -10.98
N SER A 81 -11.69 -4.62 -10.83
CA SER A 81 -12.37 -3.33 -10.75
C SER A 81 -11.98 -2.56 -9.49
N ALA A 82 -11.92 -3.24 -8.34
CA ALA A 82 -11.43 -2.65 -7.09
C ALA A 82 -9.96 -2.20 -7.22
N ARG A 83 -9.14 -2.99 -7.92
CA ARG A 83 -7.75 -2.63 -8.21
C ARG A 83 -7.62 -1.38 -9.07
N LYS A 84 -8.39 -1.29 -10.16
CA LYS A 84 -8.43 -0.10 -11.03
C LYS A 84 -8.95 1.12 -10.28
N ALA A 85 -9.97 0.96 -9.43
CA ALA A 85 -10.49 2.03 -8.59
C ALA A 85 -9.43 2.55 -7.61
N PHE A 86 -8.66 1.65 -6.99
CA PHE A 86 -7.55 2.04 -6.11
C PHE A 86 -6.47 2.81 -6.87
N VAL A 87 -6.07 2.35 -8.05
CA VAL A 87 -5.11 3.07 -8.92
C VAL A 87 -5.60 4.47 -9.26
N ALA A 88 -6.86 4.59 -9.69
CA ALA A 88 -7.47 5.89 -10.01
C ALA A 88 -7.52 6.80 -8.77
N HIS A 89 -7.83 6.25 -7.59
CA HIS A 89 -7.83 6.98 -6.32
C HIS A 89 -6.44 7.55 -6.01
N LEU A 90 -5.37 6.76 -6.15
CA LEU A 90 -4.02 7.24 -5.93
C LEU A 90 -3.64 8.37 -6.89
N VAL A 91 -3.94 8.21 -8.18
CA VAL A 91 -3.66 9.24 -9.20
C VAL A 91 -4.41 10.54 -8.87
N ALA A 92 -5.71 10.46 -8.59
CA ALA A 92 -6.51 11.63 -8.25
C ALA A 92 -5.99 12.34 -6.98
N ARG A 93 -5.62 11.57 -5.95
CA ARG A 93 -5.19 12.09 -4.66
C ARG A 93 -3.78 12.72 -4.70
N TYR A 94 -2.83 12.05 -5.34
CA TYR A 94 -1.42 12.44 -5.26
C TYR A 94 -0.95 13.27 -6.45
N CYS A 95 -1.47 12.98 -7.65
CA CYS A 95 -1.13 13.75 -8.85
C CYS A 95 -1.99 15.02 -8.92
N GLY A 96 -3.32 14.85 -8.90
CA GLY A 96 -4.26 15.93 -9.22
C GLY A 96 -3.84 16.63 -10.52
N ASP A 97 -3.85 17.97 -10.53
CA ASP A 97 -3.33 18.79 -11.65
C ASP A 97 -1.83 19.13 -11.53
N ARG A 98 -1.16 18.65 -10.48
CA ARG A 98 0.21 19.07 -10.14
C ARG A 98 1.29 18.19 -10.76
N TYR A 99 0.99 16.92 -10.97
CA TYR A 99 1.94 15.95 -11.51
C TYR A 99 1.30 15.19 -12.68
N PRO A 100 2.04 14.92 -13.76
CA PRO A 100 1.49 14.20 -14.90
C PRO A 100 1.18 12.72 -14.59
N ASP A 101 1.91 12.12 -13.64
CA ASP A 101 1.73 10.74 -13.22
C ASP A 101 2.34 10.49 -11.83
N MET A 102 2.14 9.26 -11.33
CA MET A 102 2.64 8.84 -10.02
C MET A 102 4.16 8.76 -9.93
N ALA A 103 4.87 8.57 -11.05
CA ALA A 103 6.33 8.53 -11.06
C ALA A 103 6.92 9.94 -10.91
N ALA A 104 6.32 10.94 -11.58
CA ALA A 104 6.67 12.34 -11.40
C ALA A 104 6.38 12.82 -9.97
N TRP A 105 5.25 12.40 -9.39
CA TRP A 105 4.93 12.67 -7.99
C TRP A 105 5.97 12.06 -7.03
N GLU A 106 6.33 10.78 -7.19
CA GLU A 106 7.34 10.11 -6.35
C GLU A 106 8.69 10.82 -6.43
N ALA A 107 9.14 11.15 -7.65
CA ALA A 107 10.42 11.81 -7.86
C ALA A 107 10.48 13.21 -7.20
N ALA A 108 9.37 13.95 -7.21
CA ALA A 108 9.27 15.24 -6.53
C ALA A 108 9.34 15.10 -5.00
N ARG A 109 8.65 14.11 -4.44
CA ARG A 109 8.71 13.80 -2.99
C ARG A 109 10.10 13.34 -2.57
N HIS A 110 10.71 12.46 -3.36
CA HIS A 110 12.07 11.98 -3.14
C HIS A 110 13.07 13.14 -3.12
N ARG A 111 12.99 14.04 -4.11
CA ARG A 111 13.89 15.19 -4.20
C ARG A 111 13.76 16.12 -3.01
N GLY A 112 12.53 16.50 -2.63
CA GLY A 112 12.30 17.38 -1.48
C GLY A 112 12.89 16.82 -0.18
N LEU A 113 12.76 15.51 0.03
CA LEU A 113 13.35 14.85 1.20
C LEU A 113 14.88 14.84 1.19
N VAL A 114 15.49 14.64 0.01
CA VAL A 114 16.95 14.66 -0.14
C VAL A 114 17.51 16.08 0.00
N GLU A 115 16.82 17.09 -0.53
CA GLU A 115 17.24 18.49 -0.49
C GLU A 115 17.12 19.10 0.91
N ASP A 116 16.08 18.77 1.70
CA ASP A 116 15.90 19.26 3.08
C ASP A 116 16.94 18.70 4.10
N ARG A 117 17.78 17.74 3.68
CA ARG A 117 18.77 17.06 4.54
C ARG A 117 20.20 17.56 4.38
N TRP A 118 20.43 18.64 3.64
CA TRP A 118 21.75 19.27 3.42
C TRP A 118 21.73 20.76 3.71
#